data_AF-A0A2V7H2U0-F1
#
_entry.id   AF-A0A2V7H2U0-F1
#
_cell.length_a   1.000
_cell.length_b   1.000
_cell.length_c   1.000
_cell.angle_alpha   90.00
_cell.angle_beta   90.00
_cell.angle_gamma   90.00
#
_symmetry.space_group_name_H-M   'P 1'
#
loop_
_entity.id
_entity.type
_entity.pdbx_description
1 polymer ?
#
loop_
_entity_poly.entity_id
_entity_poly.type
_entity_poly.pdbx_seq_one_letter_code
_entity_poly.pdbx_strand_id
1 'polypeptide(L)'
;MRLRDRPIAEWPPLAWLARCRPGETTIDVFHGRRVEIAADWLCEAAWNGSFADGDFDRTDLVFGSGVRLRGDRVCFVSSGSTVDRLQSLDTRDASWVSNSLPCLLASVGGTLDPTYAGYFPDLKSISRGLTRYARVLATSAGPVRLTYYHNLVWDGRGLVETPKRAGVEPFGTFAAYRGFLAGTIGRLAENMGAPSRVEPYRMLGTISSGYDSAAAAALARPYGLTEAISFG
;
A
#
# COMPACT_ATOMS: atom_id res chain seq x y z
N MET A 1 16.09 -1.63 15.14
CA MET A 1 16.26 -0.85 13.89
C MET A 1 15.62 0.53 14.06
N ARG A 2 15.77 1.46 13.12
CA ARG A 2 15.07 2.77 13.10
C ARG A 2 14.81 3.25 11.68
N LEU A 3 13.78 4.08 11.50
CA LEU A 3 13.52 4.79 10.26
C LEU A 3 14.29 6.12 10.25
N ARG A 4 14.84 6.49 9.10
CA ARG A 4 15.37 7.83 8.83
C ARG A 4 14.61 8.39 7.63
N ASP A 5 13.67 9.27 7.90
CA ASP A 5 12.91 9.96 6.88
C ASP A 5 13.79 11.00 6.15
N ARG A 6 13.49 11.17 4.86
CA ARG A 6 14.17 12.09 3.94
C ARG A 6 13.13 12.69 3.00
N PRO A 7 12.48 13.82 3.37
CA PRO A 7 11.51 14.45 2.49
C PRO A 7 12.19 14.96 1.21
N ILE A 8 11.56 14.72 0.07
CA ILE A 8 11.98 15.21 -1.25
C ILE A 8 10.84 16.07 -1.81
N ALA A 9 11.04 17.38 -1.87
CA ALA A 9 9.98 18.34 -2.17
C ALA A 9 9.38 18.16 -3.57
N GLU A 10 10.20 17.75 -4.53
CA GLU A 10 9.84 17.57 -5.94
C GLU A 10 9.13 16.22 -6.21
N TRP A 11 9.07 15.32 -5.22
CA TRP A 11 8.44 14.03 -5.41
C TRP A 11 6.92 14.13 -5.43
N PRO A 12 6.26 13.26 -6.23
CA PRO A 12 4.80 13.17 -6.22
C PRO A 12 4.28 12.96 -4.79
N PRO A 13 3.13 13.55 -4.44
CA PRO A 13 2.49 13.32 -3.15
C PRO A 13 2.26 11.83 -2.93
N LEU A 14 2.36 11.38 -1.68
CA LEU A 14 2.16 9.99 -1.26
C LEU A 14 3.22 8.99 -1.77
N ALA A 15 4.13 9.41 -2.65
CA ALA A 15 5.21 8.53 -3.10
C ALA A 15 6.26 8.36 -2.00
N TRP A 16 6.73 7.13 -1.82
CA TRP A 16 7.84 6.84 -0.92
C TRP A 16 8.74 5.73 -1.48
N LEU A 17 10.00 5.75 -1.07
CA LEU A 17 11.04 4.78 -1.43
C LEU A 17 11.88 4.49 -0.20
N ALA A 18 11.97 3.23 0.17
CA ALA A 18 12.85 2.75 1.22
C ALA A 18 14.11 2.11 0.62
N ARG A 19 15.24 2.32 1.30
CA ARG A 19 16.53 1.67 1.01
C ARG A 19 17.00 0.92 2.25
N CYS A 20 17.17 -0.38 2.10
CA CYS A 20 17.66 -1.28 3.14
C CYS A 20 19.05 -1.77 2.77
N ARG A 21 20.03 -1.61 3.66
CA ARG A 21 21.37 -2.14 3.46
C ARG A 21 21.66 -3.29 4.44
N PRO A 22 22.24 -4.39 3.97
CA PRO A 22 22.69 -5.47 4.86
C PRO A 22 23.61 -4.94 5.96
N GLY A 23 23.36 -5.35 7.20
CA GLY A 23 24.16 -4.94 8.37
C GLY A 23 23.88 -3.53 8.90
N GLU A 24 23.09 -2.71 8.21
CA GLU A 24 22.64 -1.42 8.75
C GLU A 24 21.37 -1.58 9.58
N THR A 25 21.29 -0.84 10.69
CA THR A 25 20.09 -0.80 11.56
C THR A 25 19.16 0.36 11.23
N THR A 26 19.53 1.20 10.27
CA THR A 26 18.77 2.37 9.81
C THR A 26 18.22 2.09 8.43
N ILE A 27 16.91 2.29 8.24
CA ILE A 27 16.28 2.27 6.92
C ILE A 27 16.10 3.71 6.46
N ASP A 28 16.72 4.07 5.34
CA ASP A 28 16.46 5.36 4.70
C ASP A 28 15.11 5.30 4.00
N VAL A 29 14.20 6.24 4.29
CA VAL A 29 12.92 6.37 3.60
C VAL A 29 12.81 7.76 2.99
N PHE A 30 12.88 7.83 1.67
CA PHE A 30 12.66 9.03 0.89
C PHE A 30 11.17 9.15 0.58
N HIS A 31 10.59 10.34 0.68
CA HIS A 31 9.16 10.50 0.43
C HIS A 31 8.78 11.88 -0.06
N GLY A 32 7.69 11.95 -0.82
CA GLY A 32 7.02 13.20 -1.17
C GLY A 32 6.15 13.73 -0.02
N ARG A 33 5.41 14.80 -0.31
CA ARG A 33 4.43 15.38 0.62
C ARG A 33 3.27 14.42 0.92
N ARG A 34 2.58 14.65 2.04
CA ARG A 34 1.36 13.93 2.48
C ARG A 34 1.56 12.45 2.85
N VAL A 35 2.80 12.01 2.96
CA VAL A 35 3.13 10.76 3.63
C VAL A 35 3.12 11.02 5.14
N GLU A 36 2.37 10.21 5.88
CA GLU A 36 2.28 10.26 7.34
C GLU A 36 3.54 9.60 7.96
N ILE A 37 4.08 10.20 9.02
CA ILE A 37 5.37 9.80 9.60
C ILE A 37 5.24 9.73 11.12
N ALA A 38 5.73 8.64 11.69
CA ALA A 38 5.96 8.46 13.11
C ALA A 38 7.34 7.83 13.36
N ALA A 39 7.71 7.65 14.63
CA ALA A 39 9.02 7.12 15.00
C ALA A 39 9.30 5.71 14.45
N ASP A 40 8.26 4.89 14.34
CA ASP A 40 8.33 3.47 14.01
C ASP A 40 7.45 3.07 12.82
N TRP A 41 6.84 4.04 12.13
CA TRP A 41 6.12 3.80 10.89
C TRP A 41 6.03 5.02 9.98
N LEU A 42 5.80 4.76 8.69
CA LEU A 42 5.56 5.77 7.67
C LEU A 42 4.54 5.19 6.67
N CYS A 43 3.49 5.92 6.29
CA CYS A 43 2.52 5.42 5.32
C CYS A 43 1.73 6.50 4.58
N GLU A 44 1.10 6.13 3.48
CA GLU A 44 0.03 6.91 2.83
C GLU A 44 -1.37 6.27 3.04
N ALA A 45 -1.45 5.26 3.90
CA ALA A 45 -2.59 4.36 3.99
C ALA A 45 -3.68 4.78 4.99
N ALA A 46 -4.86 4.19 4.81
CA ALA A 46 -5.91 4.08 5.82
C ALA A 46 -6.22 2.60 6.10
N TRP A 47 -6.59 2.27 7.33
CA TRP A 47 -6.89 0.89 7.74
C TRP A 47 -8.01 0.85 8.77
N ASN A 48 -8.56 -0.34 9.00
CA ASN A 48 -9.72 -0.55 9.88
C ASN A 48 -9.38 -0.57 11.38
N GLY A 49 -8.50 0.32 11.85
CA GLY A 49 -8.06 0.45 13.24
C GLY A 49 -7.58 1.84 13.60
N SER A 50 -7.11 2.04 14.84
CA SER A 50 -6.59 3.31 15.35
C SER A 50 -5.44 3.84 14.49
N PHE A 51 -5.49 5.12 14.10
CA PHE A 51 -4.40 5.78 13.38
C PHE A 51 -3.14 5.88 14.24
N ALA A 52 -3.30 6.20 15.53
CA ALA A 52 -2.19 6.42 16.46
C ALA A 52 -1.33 5.17 16.67
N ASP A 53 -1.92 3.97 16.62
CA ASP A 53 -1.20 2.72 16.88
C ASP A 53 -0.29 2.32 15.69
N GLY A 54 -0.61 2.79 14.48
CA GLY A 54 0.14 2.44 13.27
C GLY A 54 0.15 0.94 12.97
N ASP A 55 -0.89 0.21 13.35
CA ASP A 55 -0.99 -1.25 13.28
C ASP A 55 -1.47 -1.78 11.91
N PHE A 56 -1.21 -1.04 10.84
CA PHE A 56 -1.65 -1.39 9.47
C PHE A 56 -0.97 -2.64 8.89
N ASP A 57 0.11 -3.14 9.51
CA ASP A 57 0.75 -4.42 9.18
C ASP A 57 -0.02 -5.65 9.72
N ARG A 58 -0.98 -5.45 10.62
CA ARG A 58 -1.73 -6.52 11.31
C ARG A 58 -3.11 -6.80 10.73
N THR A 59 -3.47 -6.14 9.64
CA THR A 59 -4.77 -6.28 8.97
C THR A 59 -4.60 -6.45 7.47
N ASP A 60 -5.54 -7.14 6.85
CA ASP A 60 -5.71 -7.17 5.41
C ASP A 60 -6.58 -6.01 4.88
N LEU A 61 -7.32 -5.34 5.77
CA LEU A 61 -8.15 -4.18 5.47
C LEU A 61 -7.35 -2.87 5.58
N VAL A 62 -6.31 -2.77 4.74
CA VAL A 62 -5.45 -1.60 4.58
C VAL A 62 -5.52 -1.12 3.13
N PHE A 63 -5.68 0.18 2.92
CA PHE A 63 -5.80 0.80 1.60
C PHE A 63 -4.71 1.86 1.48
N GLY A 64 -3.79 1.64 0.53
CA GLY A 64 -2.51 2.34 0.46
C GLY A 64 -1.37 1.44 0.97
N SER A 65 -0.20 2.03 1.19
CA SER A 65 1.03 1.31 1.51
C SER A 65 1.90 2.06 2.52
N GLY A 66 2.89 1.36 3.09
CA GLY A 66 3.82 1.97 4.01
C GLY A 66 4.88 1.04 4.58
N VAL A 67 5.61 1.55 5.56
CA VAL A 67 6.70 0.91 6.28
C VAL A 67 6.32 0.83 7.75
N ARG A 68 6.37 -0.35 8.35
CA ARG A 68 6.14 -0.57 9.78
C ARG A 68 7.34 -1.27 10.40
N LEU A 69 7.93 -0.64 11.41
CA LEU A 69 9.01 -1.22 12.18
C LEU A 69 8.47 -1.98 13.40
N ARG A 70 8.95 -3.21 13.63
CA ARG A 70 8.65 -4.02 14.82
C ARG A 70 9.96 -4.58 15.39
N GLY A 71 10.57 -3.84 16.31
CA GLY A 71 11.86 -4.21 16.91
C GLY A 71 13.01 -4.24 15.89
N ASP A 72 13.39 -5.44 15.47
CA ASP A 72 14.44 -5.71 14.49
C ASP A 72 13.91 -6.09 13.09
N ARG A 73 12.58 -6.07 12.90
CA ARG A 73 11.96 -6.36 11.59
C ARG A 73 11.32 -5.12 11.01
N VAL A 74 11.44 -4.97 9.69
CA VAL A 74 10.76 -3.93 8.94
C VAL A 74 9.79 -4.60 7.98
N CYS A 75 8.51 -4.27 8.13
CA CYS A 75 7.43 -4.74 7.27
C CYS A 75 7.06 -3.63 6.29
N PHE A 76 7.24 -3.88 5.00
CA PHE A 76 6.67 -3.08 3.92
C PHE A 76 5.28 -3.62 3.63
N VAL A 77 4.28 -2.82 3.97
CA VAL A 77 2.87 -3.18 3.86
C VAL A 77 2.36 -2.71 2.50
N SER A 78 1.86 -3.66 1.70
CA SER A 78 1.14 -3.36 0.46
C SER A 78 -0.34 -3.07 0.73
N SER A 79 -1.06 -2.57 -0.28
CA SER A 79 -2.51 -2.45 -0.23
C SER A 79 -3.17 -3.82 -0.07
N GLY A 80 -4.27 -3.88 0.67
CA GLY A 80 -5.17 -5.03 0.78
C GLY A 80 -5.99 -5.30 -0.48
N SER A 81 -5.80 -4.49 -1.53
CA SER A 81 -6.40 -4.66 -2.84
C SER A 81 -5.39 -5.21 -3.86
N THR A 82 -5.88 -5.56 -5.04
CA THR A 82 -5.07 -5.95 -6.21
C THR A 82 -4.83 -4.81 -7.19
N VAL A 83 -5.23 -3.58 -6.84
CA VAL A 83 -5.07 -2.40 -7.70
C VAL A 83 -3.64 -1.85 -7.57
N ASP A 84 -3.19 -1.66 -6.34
CA ASP A 84 -1.87 -1.14 -6.03
C ASP A 84 -0.89 -2.26 -5.68
N ARG A 85 0.41 -1.94 -5.69
CA ARG A 85 1.49 -2.90 -5.43
C ARG A 85 2.71 -2.23 -4.84
N LEU A 86 3.53 -3.02 -4.14
CA LEU A 86 4.91 -2.66 -3.87
C LEU A 86 5.79 -3.08 -5.04
N GLN A 87 6.87 -2.32 -5.23
CA GLN A 87 7.89 -2.56 -6.24
C GLN A 87 9.23 -2.63 -5.56
N SER A 88 9.97 -3.72 -5.78
CA SER A 88 11.26 -3.91 -5.13
C SER A 88 12.34 -4.35 -6.10
N LEU A 89 13.56 -3.87 -5.87
CA LEU A 89 14.72 -4.23 -6.66
C LEU A 89 15.93 -4.38 -5.74
N ASP A 90 16.67 -5.47 -5.95
CA ASP A 90 17.95 -5.71 -5.28
C ASP A 90 19.08 -5.20 -6.18
N THR A 91 19.91 -4.34 -5.60
CA THR A 91 21.19 -3.90 -6.18
C THR A 91 22.33 -4.61 -5.45
N ARG A 92 23.57 -4.37 -5.87
CA ARG A 92 24.75 -4.89 -5.17
C ARG A 92 24.78 -4.49 -3.68
N ASP A 93 24.35 -3.26 -3.38
CA ASP A 93 24.61 -2.63 -2.09
C ASP A 93 23.35 -2.49 -1.21
N ALA A 94 22.16 -2.68 -1.78
CA ALA A 94 20.90 -2.43 -1.08
C ALA A 94 19.70 -3.13 -1.74
N SER A 95 18.69 -3.42 -0.92
CA SER A 95 17.33 -3.70 -1.37
C SER A 95 16.50 -2.43 -1.31
N TRP A 96 15.79 -2.15 -2.40
CA TRP A 96 14.94 -0.98 -2.55
C TRP A 96 13.48 -1.41 -2.60
N VAL A 97 12.59 -0.66 -1.94
CA VAL A 97 11.13 -0.91 -1.93
C VAL A 97 10.39 0.40 -2.10
N SER A 98 9.41 0.45 -2.99
CA SER A 98 8.67 1.66 -3.34
C SER A 98 7.20 1.36 -3.62
N ASN A 99 6.31 2.31 -3.37
CA ASN A 99 4.94 2.28 -3.92
C ASN A 99 4.87 2.86 -5.35
N SER A 100 5.97 3.44 -5.84
CA SER A 100 6.05 4.16 -7.10
C SER A 100 7.17 3.61 -7.98
N LEU A 101 6.82 3.02 -9.14
CA LEU A 101 7.80 2.55 -10.13
C LEU A 101 8.72 3.70 -10.59
N PRO A 102 8.20 4.89 -10.97
CA PRO A 102 9.06 5.98 -11.41
C PRO A 102 10.06 6.42 -10.32
N CYS A 103 9.63 6.52 -9.06
CA CYS A 103 10.53 6.89 -7.96
C CYS A 103 11.62 5.83 -7.74
N LEU A 104 11.27 4.54 -7.83
CA LEU A 104 12.24 3.45 -7.75
C LEU A 104 13.27 3.55 -8.87
N LEU A 105 12.81 3.58 -10.13
CA LEU A 105 13.66 3.62 -11.31
C LEU A 105 14.59 4.84 -11.32
N ALA A 106 14.05 6.04 -11.05
CA ALA A 106 14.85 7.25 -10.99
C ALA A 106 15.96 7.16 -9.93
N SER A 107 15.68 6.51 -8.80
CA SER A 107 16.64 6.40 -7.68
C SER A 107 17.73 5.36 -7.89
N VAL A 108 17.46 4.33 -8.69
CA VAL A 108 18.44 3.28 -9.04
C VAL A 108 19.08 3.49 -10.41
N GLY A 109 18.74 4.59 -11.11
CA GLY A 109 19.22 4.87 -12.47
C GLY A 109 18.66 3.88 -13.52
N GLY A 110 17.50 3.28 -13.24
CA GLY A 110 16.86 2.31 -14.11
C GLY A 110 15.91 2.96 -15.13
N THR A 111 15.68 2.25 -16.23
CA THR A 111 14.77 2.63 -17.31
C THR A 111 13.99 1.42 -17.80
N LEU A 112 12.79 1.68 -18.31
CA LEU A 112 12.00 0.70 -19.07
C LEU A 112 12.46 0.69 -20.53
N ASP A 113 12.26 -0.44 -21.21
CA ASP A 113 12.45 -0.56 -22.66
C ASP A 113 11.16 -0.10 -23.37
N PRO A 114 11.13 1.09 -24.00
CA PRO A 114 9.92 1.61 -24.62
C PRO A 114 9.42 0.75 -25.80
N THR A 115 10.22 -0.19 -26.30
CA THR A 115 9.85 -1.08 -27.40
C THR A 115 9.18 -2.37 -26.93
N TYR A 116 9.20 -2.66 -25.62
CA TYR A 116 8.56 -3.85 -25.08
C TYR A 116 7.02 -3.71 -25.06
N ALA A 117 6.37 -4.35 -26.02
CA ALA A 117 4.91 -4.33 -26.15
C ALA A 117 4.15 -5.07 -25.02
N GLY A 118 4.84 -5.85 -24.18
CA GLY A 118 4.24 -6.69 -23.15
C GLY A 118 3.85 -5.99 -21.85
N TYR A 119 4.19 -4.70 -21.66
CA TYR A 119 3.94 -4.02 -20.38
C TYR A 119 2.48 -4.02 -19.94
N PHE A 120 1.56 -3.70 -20.86
CA PHE A 120 0.15 -3.68 -20.53
C PHE A 120 -0.40 -5.06 -20.12
N PRO A 121 -0.23 -6.15 -20.91
CA PRO A 121 -0.71 -7.46 -20.49
C PRO A 121 -0.04 -7.97 -19.21
N ASP A 122 1.24 -7.66 -18.98
CA ASP A 122 1.95 -8.04 -17.76
C ASP A 122 1.36 -7.34 -16.53
N LEU A 123 1.18 -6.02 -16.58
CA LEU A 123 0.61 -5.27 -15.46
C LEU A 123 -0.87 -5.60 -15.24
N LYS A 124 -1.62 -5.89 -16.30
CA LYS A 124 -3.03 -6.30 -16.21
C LYS A 124 -3.21 -7.73 -15.70
N SER A 125 -2.17 -8.56 -15.78
CA SER A 125 -2.26 -9.98 -15.43
C SER A 125 -2.70 -10.29 -13.99
N ILE A 126 -2.63 -9.31 -13.08
CA ILE A 126 -3.20 -9.42 -11.72
C ILE A 126 -4.69 -9.72 -11.72
N SER A 127 -5.42 -9.37 -12.78
CA SER A 127 -6.83 -9.76 -12.95
C SER A 127 -7.02 -11.28 -13.06
N ARG A 128 -5.94 -12.06 -13.28
CA ARG A 128 -5.94 -13.52 -13.29
C ARG A 128 -5.73 -14.13 -11.89
N GLY A 129 -5.59 -13.30 -10.86
CA GLY A 129 -5.43 -13.69 -9.46
C GLY A 129 -4.00 -13.65 -8.93
N LEU A 130 -3.87 -13.74 -7.60
CA LEU A 130 -2.61 -13.60 -6.85
C LEU A 130 -1.55 -14.66 -7.18
N THR A 131 -1.92 -15.76 -7.84
CA THR A 131 -1.01 -16.85 -8.21
C THR A 131 -0.61 -16.85 -9.68
N ARG A 132 -1.17 -15.95 -10.51
CA ARG A 132 -1.05 -16.01 -11.99
C ARG A 132 -0.70 -14.68 -12.65
N TYR A 133 -0.18 -13.72 -11.87
CA TYR A 133 0.26 -12.44 -12.39
C TYR A 133 1.76 -12.42 -12.71
N ALA A 134 2.17 -11.54 -13.60
CA ALA A 134 3.57 -11.27 -13.91
C ALA A 134 4.22 -10.60 -12.70
N ARG A 135 5.14 -11.33 -12.05
CA ARG A 135 5.77 -10.89 -10.80
C ARG A 135 7.03 -10.06 -10.99
N VAL A 136 7.53 -9.97 -12.22
CA VAL A 136 8.81 -9.33 -12.54
C VAL A 136 8.64 -8.45 -13.76
N LEU A 137 9.18 -7.25 -13.66
CA LEU A 137 9.31 -6.28 -14.74
C LEU A 137 10.80 -6.14 -15.07
N ALA A 138 11.17 -6.38 -16.33
CA ALA A 138 12.55 -6.18 -16.77
C ALA A 138 12.86 -4.68 -16.93
N THR A 139 14.02 -4.26 -16.43
CA THR A 139 14.50 -2.87 -16.48
C THR A 139 16.02 -2.87 -16.68
N SER A 140 16.59 -1.72 -17.08
CA SER A 140 18.05 -1.60 -17.25
C SER A 140 18.84 -1.69 -15.94
N ALA A 141 18.21 -1.47 -14.78
CA ALA A 141 18.83 -1.63 -13.46
C ALA A 141 18.70 -3.05 -12.89
N GLY A 142 18.08 -3.98 -13.64
CA GLY A 142 17.76 -5.33 -13.21
C GLY A 142 16.25 -5.56 -13.05
N PRO A 143 15.86 -6.78 -12.63
CA PRO A 143 14.45 -7.14 -12.50
C PRO A 143 13.80 -6.43 -11.31
N VAL A 144 12.75 -5.66 -11.57
CA VAL A 144 11.87 -5.13 -10.53
C VAL A 144 10.82 -6.19 -10.20
N ARG A 145 10.74 -6.61 -8.93
CA ARG A 145 9.69 -7.48 -8.43
C ARG A 145 8.44 -6.68 -8.11
N LEU A 146 7.29 -7.21 -8.51
CA LEU A 146 5.97 -6.66 -8.24
C LEU A 146 5.31 -7.51 -7.15
N THR A 147 4.95 -6.89 -6.03
CA THR A 147 4.31 -7.57 -4.91
C THR A 147 2.92 -6.96 -4.68
N TYR A 148 1.90 -7.70 -5.13
CA TYR A 148 0.50 -7.41 -4.86
C TYR A 148 0.03 -8.17 -3.64
N TYR A 149 -0.80 -7.52 -2.81
CA TYR A 149 -1.48 -8.07 -1.62
C TYR A 149 -0.57 -8.62 -0.51
N HIS A 150 0.57 -9.21 -0.81
CA HIS A 150 1.52 -9.70 0.20
C HIS A 150 2.36 -8.54 0.73
N ASN A 151 2.87 -8.69 1.96
CA ASN A 151 3.83 -7.75 2.53
C ASN A 151 5.26 -8.21 2.21
N LEU A 152 6.22 -7.30 2.24
CA LEU A 152 7.64 -7.65 2.21
C LEU A 152 8.25 -7.40 3.59
N VAL A 153 9.02 -8.35 4.10
CA VAL A 153 9.72 -8.21 5.37
C VAL A 153 11.21 -8.16 5.10
N TRP A 154 11.87 -7.12 5.59
CA TRP A 154 13.33 -7.05 5.63
C TRP A 154 13.83 -7.74 6.90
N ASP A 155 14.67 -8.75 6.73
CA ASP A 155 15.23 -9.57 7.81
C ASP A 155 16.64 -9.13 8.25
N GLY A 156 17.14 -8.00 7.72
CA GLY A 156 18.50 -7.52 7.94
C GLY A 156 19.49 -7.91 6.83
N ARG A 157 19.09 -8.80 5.90
CA ARG A 157 19.91 -9.24 4.77
C ARG A 157 19.19 -9.16 3.44
N GLY A 158 17.91 -9.52 3.41
CA GLY A 158 17.09 -9.60 2.19
C GLY A 158 15.62 -9.32 2.46
N LEU A 159 14.86 -9.19 1.37
CA LEU A 159 13.40 -9.07 1.41
C LEU A 159 12.75 -10.45 1.29
N VAL A 160 11.83 -10.73 2.21
CA VAL A 160 11.03 -11.96 2.24
C VAL A 160 9.56 -11.59 2.06
N GLU A 161 8.91 -12.16 1.06
CA GLU A 161 7.47 -11.99 0.87
C GLU A 161 6.69 -12.78 1.93
N THR A 162 5.68 -12.14 2.54
CA THR A 162 4.87 -12.72 3.61
C THR A 162 3.38 -12.48 3.36
N PRO A 163 2.52 -13.48 3.62
CA PRO A 163 1.08 -13.29 3.49
C PRO A 163 0.57 -12.28 4.52
N LYS A 164 -0.43 -11.49 4.11
CA LYS A 164 -1.21 -10.69 5.06
C LYS A 164 -1.96 -11.62 6.02
N ARG A 165 -2.13 -11.17 7.26
CA ARG A 165 -2.98 -11.86 8.22
C ARG A 165 -4.43 -11.68 7.78
N ALA A 166 -5.05 -12.75 7.30
CA ALA A 166 -6.48 -12.76 7.03
C ALA A 166 -7.22 -12.55 8.34
N GLY A 167 -7.98 -11.47 8.45
CA GLY A 167 -8.61 -11.05 9.70
C GLY A 167 -10.08 -11.48 9.86
N VAL A 168 -10.64 -12.21 8.89
CA VAL A 168 -12.08 -12.38 8.77
C VAL A 168 -12.49 -13.85 8.89
N GLU A 169 -13.20 -14.15 9.97
CA GLU A 169 -13.90 -15.43 10.14
C GLU A 169 -15.13 -15.51 9.21
N PRO A 170 -15.53 -16.71 8.76
CA PRO A 170 -16.73 -16.89 7.95
C PRO A 170 -18.00 -16.33 8.62
N PHE A 171 -18.85 -15.65 7.85
CA PHE A 171 -20.11 -15.12 8.34
C PHE A 171 -21.21 -16.18 8.30
N GLY A 172 -21.87 -16.44 9.43
CA GLY A 172 -23.01 -17.36 9.49
C GLY A 172 -24.34 -16.75 9.01
N THR A 173 -24.44 -15.42 8.83
CA THR A 173 -25.66 -14.73 8.42
C THR A 173 -25.39 -13.49 7.57
N PHE A 174 -26.38 -13.08 6.77
CA PHE A 174 -26.32 -11.80 6.05
C PHE A 174 -26.19 -10.59 6.98
N ALA A 175 -26.85 -10.63 8.14
CA ALA A 175 -26.76 -9.55 9.13
C ALA A 175 -25.32 -9.39 9.67
N ALA A 176 -24.63 -10.51 9.93
CA ALA A 176 -23.22 -10.50 10.35
C ALA A 176 -22.31 -9.94 9.24
N TYR A 177 -22.51 -10.38 7.99
CA TYR A 177 -21.77 -9.86 6.83
C TYR A 177 -21.98 -8.35 6.64
N ARG A 178 -23.23 -7.88 6.63
CA ARG A 178 -23.55 -6.45 6.51
C ARG A 178 -22.98 -5.64 7.68
N GLY A 179 -23.06 -6.17 8.90
CA GLY A 179 -22.49 -5.55 10.10
C GLY A 179 -20.97 -5.40 9.99
N PHE A 180 -20.29 -6.42 9.48
CA PHE A 180 -18.85 -6.37 9.20
C PHE A 180 -18.50 -5.29 8.18
N LEU A 181 -19.21 -5.22 7.05
CA LEU A 181 -18.96 -4.20 6.03
C LEU A 181 -19.16 -2.79 6.58
N ALA A 182 -20.32 -2.53 7.19
CA ALA A 182 -20.65 -1.22 7.75
C ALA A 182 -19.67 -0.81 8.85
N GLY A 183 -19.35 -1.72 9.78
CA GLY A 183 -18.41 -1.46 10.86
C GLY A 183 -16.98 -1.23 10.36
N THR A 184 -16.56 -1.92 9.31
CA THR A 184 -15.26 -1.70 8.67
C THR A 184 -15.19 -0.33 8.01
N ILE A 185 -16.23 0.07 7.28
CA ILE A 185 -16.31 1.41 6.68
C ILE A 185 -16.27 2.49 7.76
N GLY A 186 -16.98 2.30 8.88
CA GLY A 186 -16.93 3.22 10.02
C GLY A 186 -15.52 3.39 10.59
N ARG A 187 -14.81 2.28 10.87
CA ARG A 187 -13.42 2.34 11.37
C ARG A 187 -12.45 2.94 10.37
N LEU A 188 -12.66 2.70 9.06
CA LEU A 188 -11.89 3.37 8.02
C LEU A 188 -12.17 4.88 8.03
N ALA A 189 -13.42 5.31 8.19
CA ALA A 189 -13.78 6.72 8.29
C ALA A 189 -13.11 7.41 9.47
N GLU A 190 -13.13 6.77 10.64
CA GLU A 190 -12.46 7.24 11.86
C GLU A 190 -10.95 7.38 11.63
N ASN A 191 -10.32 6.37 11.04
CA ASN A 191 -8.90 6.39 10.72
C ASN A 191 -8.57 7.50 9.71
N MET A 192 -9.32 7.59 8.61
CA MET A 192 -9.17 8.61 7.55
C MET A 192 -9.32 10.04 8.09
N GLY A 193 -10.24 10.25 9.02
CA GLY A 193 -10.54 11.55 9.63
C GLY A 193 -9.80 11.81 10.95
N ALA A 194 -8.84 10.97 11.34
CA ALA A 194 -8.17 11.09 12.63
C ALA A 194 -7.50 12.47 12.78
N PRO A 195 -7.75 13.22 13.88
CA PRO A 195 -7.21 14.57 14.05
C PRO A 195 -5.67 14.67 14.10
N SER A 196 -5.00 13.54 14.38
CA SER A 196 -3.54 13.45 14.40
C SER A 196 -2.91 13.19 13.04
N ARG A 197 -3.71 13.01 11.97
CA ARG A 197 -3.20 13.00 10.60
C ARG A 197 -2.69 14.39 10.23
N VAL A 198 -1.60 14.43 9.48
CA VAL A 198 -1.13 15.69 8.89
C VAL A 198 -2.16 16.20 7.90
N GLU A 199 -2.75 15.31 7.10
CA GLU A 199 -3.78 15.65 6.10
C GLU A 199 -4.94 14.65 6.14
N PRO A 200 -6.01 14.92 6.90
CA PRO A 200 -7.18 14.05 6.96
C PRO A 200 -7.80 13.80 5.58
N TYR A 201 -8.24 12.57 5.34
CA TYR A 201 -8.88 12.18 4.09
C TYR A 201 -10.39 12.38 4.16
N ARG A 202 -10.97 12.83 3.04
CA ARG A 202 -12.42 12.87 2.84
C ARG A 202 -12.82 11.72 1.92
N MET A 203 -13.90 11.02 2.28
CA MET A 203 -14.45 9.98 1.41
C MET A 203 -14.97 10.58 0.11
N LEU A 204 -14.63 9.93 -1.00
CA LEU A 204 -15.20 10.18 -2.32
C LEU A 204 -15.62 8.84 -2.91
N GLY A 205 -16.92 8.72 -3.23
CA GLY A 205 -17.49 7.52 -3.81
C GLY A 205 -17.42 7.54 -5.33
N THR A 206 -17.51 6.37 -5.94
CA THR A 206 -17.84 6.24 -7.36
C THR A 206 -19.13 5.42 -7.47
N ILE A 207 -20.08 5.87 -8.29
CA ILE A 207 -21.36 5.20 -8.51
C ILE A 207 -21.52 4.93 -10.00
N SER A 208 -21.53 3.65 -10.37
CA SER A 208 -21.89 3.17 -11.70
C SER A 208 -23.32 2.61 -11.69
N SER A 209 -23.79 2.10 -12.83
CA SER A 209 -25.07 1.39 -12.93
C SER A 209 -25.10 0.04 -12.20
N GLY A 210 -23.95 -0.43 -11.71
CA GLY A 210 -23.82 -1.71 -11.00
C GLY A 210 -24.20 -1.61 -9.52
N TYR A 211 -24.80 -2.70 -9.02
CA TYR A 211 -25.25 -2.84 -7.63
C TYR A 211 -24.15 -2.55 -6.60
N ASP A 212 -22.94 -3.07 -6.81
CA ASP A 212 -21.85 -3.02 -5.83
C ASP A 212 -21.47 -1.60 -5.42
N SER A 213 -21.39 -0.70 -6.41
CA SER A 213 -21.01 0.70 -6.18
C SER A 213 -22.09 1.46 -5.40
N ALA A 214 -23.36 1.23 -5.74
CA ALA A 214 -24.49 1.82 -5.03
C ALA A 214 -24.62 1.28 -3.60
N ALA A 215 -24.43 -0.03 -3.42
CA ALA A 215 -24.47 -0.67 -2.10
C ALA A 215 -23.34 -0.17 -1.19
N ALA A 216 -22.10 -0.06 -1.71
CA ALA A 216 -20.97 0.49 -0.97
C ALA A 216 -21.21 1.96 -0.58
N ALA A 217 -21.72 2.78 -1.51
CA ALA A 217 -22.05 4.18 -1.23
C ALA A 217 -23.15 4.32 -0.16
N ALA A 218 -24.20 3.49 -0.23
CA ALA A 218 -25.27 3.48 0.76
C ALA A 218 -24.76 3.08 2.15
N LEU A 219 -23.85 2.09 2.23
CA LEU A 219 -23.21 1.69 3.49
C LEU A 219 -22.27 2.75 4.06
N ALA A 220 -21.60 3.53 3.22
CA ALA A 220 -20.66 4.57 3.62
C ALA A 220 -21.32 5.91 3.97
N ARG A 221 -22.53 6.17 3.48
CA ARG A 221 -23.27 7.42 3.70
C ARG A 221 -23.45 7.82 5.18
N PRO A 222 -23.70 6.90 6.14
CA PRO A 222 -23.75 7.24 7.56
C PRO A 222 -22.40 7.64 8.15
N TYR A 223 -21.29 7.27 7.51
CA TYR A 223 -19.92 7.48 7.97
C TYR A 223 -19.20 8.64 7.27
N GLY A 224 -19.97 9.55 6.64
CA GLY A 224 -19.41 10.79 6.08
C GLY A 224 -19.15 10.78 4.58
N LEU A 225 -19.56 9.74 3.85
CA LEU A 225 -19.60 9.83 2.38
C LEU A 225 -20.71 10.80 1.94
N THR A 226 -20.32 11.99 1.51
CA THR A 226 -21.26 13.03 1.04
C THR A 226 -21.17 13.33 -0.45
N GLU A 227 -20.08 12.92 -1.10
CA GLU A 227 -19.81 13.20 -2.52
C GLU A 227 -19.52 11.91 -3.26
N ALA A 228 -20.05 11.79 -4.47
CA ALA A 228 -19.76 10.67 -5.35
C ALA A 228 -19.65 11.14 -6.80
N ILE A 229 -18.72 10.53 -7.54
CA ILE A 229 -18.60 10.67 -8.99
C ILE A 229 -19.47 9.61 -9.63
N SER A 230 -20.35 10.01 -10.56
CA SER A 230 -21.14 9.07 -11.35
C SER A 230 -20.87 9.26 -12.83
N PHE A 231 -20.81 8.15 -13.55
CA PHE A 231 -20.71 8.12 -15.01
C PHE A 231 -22.07 7.69 -15.53
N GLY A 232 -22.78 8.62 -16.16
CA GLY A 232 -24.03 8.37 -16.90
C GLY A 232 -23.77 7.88 -18.31
#